data_AF-A0A662UUF9-F1
#
_entry.id   AF-A0A662UUF9-F1
#
_cell.length_a   1.000
_cell.length_b   1.000
_cell.length_c   1.000
_cell.angle_alpha   90.00
_cell.angle_beta   90.00
_cell.angle_gamma   90.00
#
_symmetry.space_group_name_H-M   'P 1'
#
loop_
_entity.id
_entity.type
_entity.pdbx_description
1 polymer ?
#
loop_
_entity_poly.entity_id
_entity_poly.type
_entity_poly.pdbx_seq_one_letter_code
_entity_poly.pdbx_strand_id
1 'polypeptide(L)' 'ADPGKRIGHGFSKGELEAVGLTFKEALKLGIPVDKRRRTTHEWNIEILKEYLEKIKFKK' A
#
# COMPACT_ATOMS: atom_id res chain seq x y z
N ALA A 1 -18.28 -8.39 14.91
CA ALA A 1 -17.28 -7.69 14.07
C ALA A 1 -15.96 -7.77 14.81
N ASP A 2 -14.96 -8.46 14.27
CA ASP A 2 -13.64 -8.64 14.88
C ASP A 2 -13.02 -7.30 15.30
N PRO A 3 -12.68 -7.10 16.59
CA PRO A 3 -12.25 -5.79 17.11
C PRO A 3 -10.82 -5.38 16.68
N GLY A 4 -10.15 -6.14 15.81
CA GLY A 4 -8.73 -6.00 15.54
C GLY A 4 -8.31 -5.41 14.17
N LYS A 5 -9.22 -5.25 13.22
CA LYS A 5 -8.87 -4.75 11.86
C LYS A 5 -9.56 -3.42 11.59
N ARG A 6 -8.88 -2.32 11.92
CA ARG A 6 -9.30 -0.97 11.51
C ARG A 6 -8.71 -0.67 10.14
N ILE A 7 -9.50 -0.05 9.27
CA ILE A 7 -9.00 0.52 8.02
C ILE A 7 -8.03 1.64 8.41
N GLY A 8 -6.75 1.41 8.17
CA GLY A 8 -5.71 2.43 8.37
C GLY A 8 -5.87 3.57 7.36
N HIS A 9 -5.32 4.74 7.68
CA HIS A 9 -5.44 5.94 6.83
C HIS A 9 -4.73 5.82 5.45
N GLY A 10 -3.93 4.78 5.24
CA GLY A 10 -3.14 4.57 4.02
C GLY A 10 -1.98 3.60 4.23
N PHE A 11 -1.27 3.29 3.16
CA PHE A 11 -0.08 2.44 3.14
C PHE A 11 1.15 3.19 3.62
N SER A 12 2.05 2.49 4.31
CA SER A 12 3.29 3.08 4.79
C SER A 12 4.32 3.19 3.66
N LYS A 13 5.38 3.98 3.91
CA LYS A 13 6.48 4.12 2.95
C LYS A 13 7.11 2.77 2.59
N GLY A 14 7.38 1.93 3.59
CA GLY A 14 8.05 0.65 3.37
C GLY A 14 7.18 -0.35 2.61
N GLU A 15 5.86 -0.30 2.77
CA GLU A 15 4.93 -1.14 2.01
C GLU A 15 4.95 -0.79 0.51
N LEU A 16 4.97 0.50 0.19
CA LEU A 16 5.08 0.97 -1.19
C LEU A 16 6.45 0.63 -1.80
N GLU A 17 7.54 0.82 -1.06
CA GLU A 17 8.88 0.46 -1.52
C GLU A 17 9.02 -1.04 -1.76
N ALA A 18 8.40 -1.89 -0.94
CA ALA A 18 8.40 -3.35 -1.11
C ALA A 18 7.72 -3.83 -2.39
N VAL A 19 6.79 -3.05 -2.94
CA VAL A 19 6.14 -3.31 -4.23
C VAL A 19 6.73 -2.48 -5.38
N GLY A 20 7.82 -1.76 -5.13
CA GLY A 20 8.50 -0.94 -6.14
C GLY A 20 7.77 0.34 -6.53
N LEU A 21 6.79 0.79 -5.73
CA LEU A 21 6.06 2.03 -5.90
C LEU A 21 6.73 3.17 -5.15
N THR A 22 6.82 4.33 -5.80
CA THR A 22 7.11 5.59 -5.15
C THR A 22 5.82 6.25 -4.66
N PHE A 23 5.95 7.17 -3.69
CA PHE A 23 4.82 7.97 -3.22
C PHE A 23 4.06 8.68 -4.34
N LYS A 24 4.78 9.17 -5.35
CA LYS A 24 4.17 9.88 -6.48
C LYS A 24 3.34 8.92 -7.34
N GLU A 25 3.86 7.73 -7.60
CA GLU A 25 3.13 6.70 -8.35
C GLU A 25 1.91 6.22 -7.57
N ALA A 26 2.06 5.94 -6.27
CA ALA A 26 0.97 5.55 -5.39
C ALA A 26 -0.17 6.60 -5.40
N LEU A 27 0.16 7.88 -5.26
CA LEU A 27 -0.83 8.96 -5.33
C LEU A 27 -1.50 9.07 -6.71
N LYS A 28 -0.76 8.88 -7.81
CA LYS A 28 -1.32 8.84 -9.16
C LYS A 28 -2.28 7.67 -9.36
N LEU A 29 -2.00 6.54 -8.72
CA LEU A 29 -2.85 5.36 -8.72
C LEU A 29 -4.05 5.48 -7.77
N GLY A 30 -4.17 6.59 -7.03
CA GLY A 30 -5.22 6.77 -6.02
C GLY A 30 -5.01 5.94 -4.75
N ILE A 31 -3.81 5.41 -4.55
CA ILE A 31 -3.45 4.63 -3.37
C ILE A 31 -3.23 5.60 -2.19
N PRO A 32 -3.98 5.45 -1.09
CA PRO A 32 -3.82 6.30 0.09
C PRO A 32 -2.48 6.00 0.75
N VAL A 33 -1.72 7.05 1.07
CA VAL A 33 -0.38 6.94 1.65
C VAL A 33 -0.35 7.58 3.03
N ASP A 34 0.13 6.84 4.02
CA ASP A 34 0.43 7.35 5.35
C ASP A 34 1.96 7.45 5.56
N LYS A 35 2.50 8.65 5.32
CA LYS A 35 3.94 8.94 5.49
C LYS A 35 4.40 8.91 6.96
N ARG A 36 3.48 9.02 7.92
CA ARG A 36 3.81 9.06 9.36
C ARG A 36 3.99 7.66 9.93
N ARG A 37 3.41 6.64 9.27
CA ARG A 37 3.53 5.24 9.68
C ARG A 37 4.90 4.67 9.33
N ARG A 38 5.57 4.11 10.34
CA ARG A 38 6.85 3.40 10.21
C ARG A 38 6.70 1.89 10.15
N THR A 39 5.55 1.36 10.56
CA THR A 39 5.28 -0.08 10.51
C THR A 39 4.95 -0.52 9.09
N THR A 40 5.44 -1.69 8.74
CA THR A 40 5.15 -2.39 7.49
C THR A 40 4.48 -3.69 7.83
N HIS A 41 3.35 -3.97 7.19
CA HIS A 41 2.69 -5.24 7.34
C HIS A 41 2.72 -6.03 6.02
N GLU A 42 3.12 -7.29 6.09
CA GLU A 42 3.22 -8.16 4.90
C GLU A 42 1.89 -8.32 4.17
N TRP A 43 0.77 -8.42 4.91
CA TRP A 43 -0.57 -8.50 4.31
C TRP A 43 -0.92 -7.26 3.48
N ASN A 44 -0.43 -6.07 3.85
CA ASN A 44 -0.62 -4.86 3.05
C ASN A 44 0.21 -4.90 1.76
N ILE A 45 1.40 -5.48 1.81
CA ILE A 45 2.29 -5.65 0.65
C ILE A 45 1.64 -6.62 -0.34
N GLU A 46 1.06 -7.71 0.13
CA GLU A 46 0.32 -8.67 -0.73
C GLU A 46 -0.87 -8.01 -1.41
N ILE A 47 -1.69 -7.25 -0.67
CA ILE A 47 -2.82 -6.49 -1.24
C ILE A 47 -2.34 -5.50 -2.31
N LEU A 48 -1.24 -4.80 -2.06
CA LEU A 48 -0.64 -3.89 -3.04
C LEU A 48 -0.16 -4.62 -4.29
N LYS A 49 0.49 -5.78 -4.15
CA LYS A 49 0.90 -6.60 -5.29
C LYS A 49 -0.29 -7.05 -6.11
N GLU A 50 -1.31 -7.60 -5.47
CA GLU A 50 -2.52 -8.07 -6.16
C GLU A 50 -3.26 -6.92 -6.85
N TYR A 51 -3.31 -5.74 -6.21
CA TYR A 51 -3.86 -4.54 -6.82
C TYR A 51 -3.08 -4.13 -8.07
N LEU A 52 -1.75 -4.08 -8.00
CA LEU A 52 -0.87 -3.76 -9.13
C LEU A 52 -1.01 -4.74 -10.29
N GLU A 53 -1.15 -6.04 -10.00
CA GLU A 53 -1.42 -7.05 -11.02
C GLU A 53 -2.79 -6.84 -11.69
N LYS A 54 -3.83 -6.53 -10.91
CA LYS A 54 -5.19 -6.26 -11.44
C LYS A 54 -5.21 -5.07 -12.40
N ILE A 55 -4.50 -4.00 -12.06
CA ILE A 55 -4.40 -2.82 -12.92
C ILE A 55 -3.35 -2.99 -14.03
N LYS A 56 -2.72 -4.17 -14.14
CA LYS A 56 -1.62 -4.49 -15.07
C LYS A 56 -0.55 -3.39 -15.08
N PHE A 57 -0.22 -2.88 -13.90
CA PHE A 57 0.79 -1.83 -13.77
C PHE A 57 2.15 -2.42 -14.14
N LYS A 58 2.53 -2.27 -15.40
CA LYS A 58 3.88 -2.49 -15.89
C LYS A 58 4.66 -1.20 -15.66
N LYS A 59 5.71 -1.30 -14.85
CA LYS A 59 6.74 -0.27 -14.75
C LYS A 59 7.64 -0.31 -15.99
#